data_AF-A0A937GQA6-F1
#
_entry.id   AF-A0A937GQA6-F1
#
_cell.length_a   1.000
_cell.length_b   1.000
_cell.length_c   1.000
_cell.angle_alpha   90.00
_cell.angle_beta   90.00
_cell.angle_gamma   90.00
#
_symmetry.space_group_name_H-M   'P 1'
#
loop_
_entity.id
_entity.type
_entity.pdbx_description
1 polymer ?
#
loop_
_entity_poly.entity_id
_entity_poly.type
_entity_poly.pdbx_seq_one_letter_code
_entity_poly.pdbx_strand_id
1 'polypeptide(L)'
;MEKIKKKWKIESNFQLIVILIVFAVTGSVSANVSGPIAEYFELDSLNVVLYWPIRLLIIFPVYQILLVWFGFVFGMIISILTFKKDKFIFKFFFKMSILFSKKLFKFLSFGVLFKD
;
A
#
# COMPACT_ATOMS: atom_id res chain seq x y z
N MET A 1 4.67 -15.51 15.33
CA MET A 1 3.91 -15.68 14.06
C MET A 1 2.40 -15.71 14.25
N GLU A 2 1.87 -16.45 15.23
CA GLU A 2 0.41 -16.64 15.36
C GLU A 2 -0.40 -15.36 15.62
N LYS A 3 0.11 -14.42 16.41
CA LYS A 3 -0.57 -13.13 16.67
C LYS A 3 -0.83 -12.32 15.39
N ILE A 4 0.13 -12.30 14.46
CA ILE A 4 0.02 -11.55 13.20
C ILE A 4 -0.98 -12.24 12.27
N LYS A 5 -0.87 -13.57 12.15
CA LYS A 5 -1.81 -14.38 11.37
C LYS A 5 -3.25 -14.21 11.85
N LYS A 6 -3.48 -14.25 13.16
CA LYS A 6 -4.80 -14.08 13.76
C LYS A 6 -5.35 -12.67 13.54
N LYS A 7 -4.51 -11.63 13.62
CA LYS A 7 -4.89 -10.23 13.35
C LYS A 7 -5.32 -10.02 11.89
N TRP A 8 -4.63 -10.67 10.96
CA TRP A 8 -4.81 -10.45 9.52
C TRP A 8 -5.61 -11.56 8.83
N LYS A 9 -6.11 -12.54 9.60
CA LYS A 9 -6.82 -13.73 9.12
C LYS A 9 -6.03 -14.50 8.05
N ILE A 10 -4.71 -14.59 8.24
CA ILE A 10 -3.81 -15.35 7.36
C ILE A 10 -3.80 -16.80 7.83
N GLU A 11 -4.17 -17.71 6.94
CA GLU A 11 -4.31 -19.14 7.25
C GLU A 11 -2.99 -19.89 7.03
N SER A 12 -2.16 -19.45 6.08
CA SER A 12 -0.95 -20.16 5.69
C SER A 12 0.31 -19.29 5.72
N ASN A 13 1.47 -19.92 5.99
CA ASN A 13 2.79 -19.27 5.84
C ASN A 13 3.03 -18.83 4.39
N PHE A 14 2.50 -19.57 3.41
CA PHE A 14 2.63 -19.22 2.00
C PHE A 14 1.97 -17.87 1.68
N GLN A 15 0.76 -17.63 2.18
CA GLN A 15 0.07 -16.34 2.03
C GLN A 15 0.88 -15.18 2.61
N LEU A 16 1.54 -15.39 3.76
CA LEU A 16 2.38 -14.37 4.37
C LEU A 16 3.59 -14.02 3.49
N ILE A 17 4.26 -15.02 2.92
CA ILE A 17 5.39 -14.80 2.01
C ILE A 17 4.93 -14.01 0.78
N VAL A 18 3.80 -14.38 0.17
CA VAL A 18 3.22 -13.64 -0.96
C VAL A 18 2.93 -12.19 -0.58
N ILE A 19 2.35 -11.95 0.58
CA ILE A 19 2.08 -10.59 1.07
C ILE A 19 3.38 -9.78 1.19
N LEU A 20 4.43 -10.36 1.75
CA LEU A 20 5.73 -9.68 1.89
C LEU A 20 6.36 -9.35 0.53
N ILE A 21 6.27 -10.26 -0.44
CA ILE A 21 6.75 -10.03 -1.81
C ILE A 21 5.99 -8.87 -2.45
N VAL A 22 4.66 -8.87 -2.36
CA VAL A 22 3.82 -7.78 -2.91
C VAL A 22 4.20 -6.44 -2.28
N PHE A 23 4.42 -6.39 -0.97
CA PHE A 23 4.87 -5.16 -0.30
C PHE A 23 6.25 -4.71 -0.77
N ALA A 24 7.20 -5.63 -0.91
CA ALA A 24 8.55 -5.33 -1.38
C ALA A 24 8.53 -4.76 -2.81
N VAL A 25 7.80 -5.41 -3.72
CA VAL A 25 7.68 -4.96 -5.12
C VAL A 25 6.97 -3.61 -5.19
N THR A 26 5.84 -3.46 -4.50
CA THR A 26 5.09 -2.19 -4.47
C THR A 26 5.96 -1.06 -3.91
N GLY A 27 6.70 -1.32 -2.84
CA GLY A 27 7.63 -0.38 -2.22
C GLY A 27 8.71 0.09 -3.18
N SER A 28 9.41 -0.85 -3.82
CA SER A 28 10.46 -0.54 -4.80
C SER A 28 9.93 0.26 -5.99
N VAL A 29 8.78 -0.13 -6.54
CA VAL A 29 8.17 0.59 -7.68
C VAL A 29 7.76 1.99 -7.27
N SER A 30 7.15 2.16 -6.09
CA SER A 30 6.77 3.49 -5.61
C SER A 30 7.96 4.42 -5.38
N ALA A 31 9.10 3.88 -4.92
CA ALA A 31 10.34 4.64 -4.76
C ALA A 31 10.85 5.16 -6.11
N ASN A 32 10.86 4.31 -7.14
CA ASN A 32 11.24 4.72 -8.49
C ASN A 32 10.28 5.77 -9.09
N VAL A 33 8.98 5.62 -8.87
CA VAL A 33 7.97 6.58 -9.35
C VAL A 33 8.02 7.91 -8.58
N SER A 34 8.58 7.91 -7.37
CA SER A 34 8.65 9.13 -6.54
C SER A 34 9.57 10.22 -7.06
N GLY A 35 10.56 9.89 -7.90
CA GLY A 35 11.45 10.88 -8.52
C GLY A 35 10.72 11.72 -9.56
N PRO A 36 10.19 11.11 -10.64
CA PRO A 36 9.44 11.81 -11.68
C PRO A 36 8.25 12.62 -11.15
N ILE A 37 7.57 12.11 -10.11
CA ILE A 37 6.49 12.84 -9.47
C ILE A 37 7.00 14.09 -8.74
N ALA A 38 8.13 14.00 -8.02
CA ALA A 38 8.68 15.16 -7.33
C ALA A 38 9.13 16.26 -8.31
N GLU A 39 9.71 15.86 -9.44
CA GLU A 39 10.11 16.77 -10.53
C GLU A 39 8.88 17.41 -11.20
N TYR A 40 7.83 16.63 -11.50
CA TYR A 40 6.59 17.13 -12.10
C TYR A 40 5.89 18.20 -11.24
N PHE A 41 6.00 18.10 -9.92
CA PHE A 41 5.46 19.08 -8.98
C PHE A 41 6.45 20.19 -8.60
N GLU A 42 7.63 20.24 -9.24
CA GLU A 42 8.68 21.25 -9.02
C GLU A 42 9.04 21.43 -7.53
N LEU A 43 9.05 20.33 -6.77
CA LEU A 43 9.24 20.35 -5.31
C LEU A 43 10.64 20.83 -4.91
N ASP A 44 11.58 20.94 -5.85
CA ASP A 44 12.97 21.34 -5.61
C ASP A 44 13.12 22.80 -5.15
N SER A 45 12.09 23.62 -5.38
CA SER A 45 12.01 25.00 -4.88
C SER A 45 11.63 25.09 -3.39
N LEU A 46 11.19 23.97 -2.78
CA LEU A 46 10.77 23.94 -1.39
C LEU A 46 11.94 23.76 -0.43
N ASN A 47 11.81 24.33 0.76
CA ASN A 47 12.74 24.08 1.85
C ASN A 47 12.78 22.57 2.15
N VAL A 48 13.97 22.02 2.40
CA VAL A 48 14.21 20.58 2.67
C VAL A 48 13.28 20.03 3.76
N VAL A 49 12.92 20.86 4.75
CA VAL A 49 11.99 20.49 5.84
C VAL A 49 10.57 20.24 5.34
N LEU A 50 10.10 21.00 4.34
CA LEU A 50 8.77 20.86 3.73
C LEU A 50 8.77 19.85 2.58
N TYR A 51 9.90 19.70 1.89
CA TYR A 51 10.09 18.80 0.77
C TYR A 51 9.68 17.37 1.10
N TRP A 52 10.24 16.79 2.17
CA TRP A 52 10.02 15.38 2.52
C TRP A 52 8.56 15.05 2.89
N PRO A 53 7.89 15.80 3.78
CA PRO A 53 6.47 15.56 4.09
C PRO A 53 5.55 15.70 2.88
N ILE A 54 5.75 16.73 2.05
CA ILE A 54 4.91 16.98 0.87
C ILE A 54 5.13 15.89 -0.18
N ARG A 55 6.37 15.52 -0.44
CA ARG A 55 6.70 14.42 -1.37
C ARG A 55 6.05 13.11 -0.92
N LEU A 56 6.10 12.79 0.37
CA LEU A 56 5.43 11.60 0.93
C LEU A 56 3.90 11.67 0.80
N LEU A 57 3.30 12.85 0.97
CA LEU A 57 1.87 13.05 0.81
C LEU A 57 1.41 12.82 -0.63
N ILE A 58 2.18 13.33 -1.60
CA ILE A 58 1.86 13.25 -3.04
C ILE A 58 2.08 11.83 -3.58
N ILE A 59 3.14 11.15 -3.17
CA ILE A 59 3.41 9.77 -3.62
C ILE A 59 2.42 8.77 -3.00
N PHE A 60 1.81 9.10 -1.86
CA PHE A 60 0.94 8.19 -1.12
C PHE A 60 -0.28 7.71 -1.94
N PRO A 61 -1.06 8.58 -2.62
CA PRO A 61 -2.11 8.14 -3.54
C PRO A 61 -1.64 7.14 -4.59
N VAL A 62 -0.48 7.39 -5.20
CA VAL A 62 0.10 6.48 -6.21
C VAL A 62 0.47 5.14 -5.57
N TYR A 63 1.06 5.15 -4.38
CA TYR A 63 1.33 3.94 -3.61
C TYR A 63 0.03 3.14 -3.35
N GLN A 64 -1.07 3.79 -2.99
CA GLN A 64 -2.35 3.10 -2.75
C GLN A 64 -2.90 2.42 -4.00
N ILE A 65 -2.75 3.04 -5.17
CA ILE A 65 -3.14 2.46 -6.46
C ILE A 65 -2.25 1.26 -6.79
N LEU A 66 -0.92 1.42 -6.67
CA LEU A 66 0.04 0.35 -6.90
C LEU A 66 -0.21 -0.85 -5.99
N LEU A 67 -0.52 -0.62 -4.71
CA LEU A 67 -0.80 -1.67 -3.73
C LEU A 67 -2.01 -2.53 -4.15
N VAL A 68 -3.08 -1.90 -4.64
CA VAL A 68 -4.27 -2.61 -5.13
C VAL A 68 -3.95 -3.34 -6.43
N TRP A 69 -3.19 -2.70 -7.34
CA TRP A 69 -2.82 -3.27 -8.62
C TRP A 69 -1.93 -4.51 -8.46
N PHE A 70 -0.86 -4.44 -7.68
CA PHE A 70 -0.02 -5.61 -7.40
C PHE A 70 -0.78 -6.68 -6.61
N GLY A 71 -1.67 -6.31 -5.69
CA GLY A 71 -2.55 -7.26 -5.01
C GLY A 71 -3.47 -8.01 -5.98
N PHE A 72 -3.94 -7.36 -7.04
CA PHE A 72 -4.73 -7.98 -8.11
C PHE A 72 -3.87 -8.92 -8.96
N VAL A 73 -2.72 -8.45 -9.45
CA VAL A 73 -1.79 -9.26 -10.28
C VAL A 73 -1.35 -10.52 -9.54
N PHE A 74 -0.88 -10.39 -8.29
CA PHE A 74 -0.46 -11.55 -7.50
C PHE A 74 -1.63 -12.46 -7.12
N GLY A 75 -2.82 -11.92 -6.89
CA GLY A 75 -4.03 -12.73 -6.69
C GLY A 75 -4.34 -13.62 -7.91
N MET A 76 -4.15 -13.10 -9.12
CA MET A 76 -4.28 -13.90 -10.35
C MET A 76 -3.18 -14.95 -10.47
N ILE A 77 -1.91 -14.59 -10.24
CA ILE A 77 -0.79 -15.53 -10.30
C ILE A 77 -1.00 -16.70 -9.33
N ILE A 78 -1.33 -16.43 -8.07
CA ILE A 78 -1.58 -17.47 -7.06
C ILE A 78 -2.80 -18.32 -7.43
N SER A 79 -3.83 -17.71 -8.03
CA SER A 79 -5.00 -18.47 -8.50
C SER A 79 -4.65 -19.47 -9.60
N ILE A 80 -3.75 -19.09 -10.51
CA ILE A 80 -3.25 -19.97 -11.57
C ILE A 80 -2.37 -21.07 -10.97
N LEU A 81 -1.40 -20.72 -10.12
CA LEU A 81 -0.47 -21.69 -9.51
C LEU A 81 -1.17 -22.71 -8.61
N THR A 82 -2.23 -22.29 -7.89
CA THR A 82 -2.96 -23.15 -6.96
C THR A 82 -4.14 -23.87 -7.64
N PHE A 83 -4.41 -23.56 -8.91
CA PHE A 83 -5.59 -24.03 -9.67
C PHE A 83 -6.93 -23.80 -8.94
N LYS A 84 -6.97 -22.79 -8.07
CA LYS A 84 -8.13 -22.43 -7.24
C LYS A 84 -8.27 -20.92 -7.24
N LYS A 85 -9.50 -20.42 -7.29
CA LYS A 85 -9.76 -18.97 -7.29
C LYS A 85 -9.40 -18.36 -5.94
N ASP A 86 -8.25 -17.73 -5.85
CA ASP A 86 -7.83 -17.00 -4.66
C ASP A 86 -8.29 -15.55 -4.71
N LYS A 87 -9.23 -15.21 -3.83
CA LYS A 87 -9.71 -13.84 -3.64
C LYS A 87 -9.08 -13.17 -2.41
N PHE A 88 -8.31 -13.92 -1.61
CA PHE A 88 -7.78 -13.43 -0.35
C PHE A 88 -6.74 -12.33 -0.58
N ILE A 89 -5.74 -12.57 -1.43
CA ILE A 89 -4.63 -11.62 -1.67
C ILE A 89 -5.16 -10.27 -2.15
N PHE A 90 -6.03 -10.26 -3.16
CA PHE A 90 -6.63 -9.01 -3.64
C PHE A 90 -7.45 -8.29 -2.55
N LYS A 91 -8.35 -9.01 -1.85
CA LYS A 91 -9.17 -8.42 -0.78
C LYS A 91 -8.32 -7.88 0.37
N PHE A 92 -7.23 -8.56 0.69
CA PHE A 92 -6.28 -8.14 1.73
C PHE A 92 -5.68 -6.78 1.39
N PHE A 93 -5.10 -6.64 0.19
CA PHE A 93 -4.48 -5.38 -0.25
C PHE A 93 -5.49 -4.26 -0.50
N PHE A 94 -6.66 -4.58 -1.05
CA PHE A 94 -7.76 -3.62 -1.18
C PHE A 94 -8.20 -3.06 0.18
N LYS A 95 -8.40 -3.94 1.17
CA LYS A 95 -8.76 -3.52 2.52
C LYS A 95 -7.65 -2.70 3.19
N MET A 96 -6.39 -3.07 3.00
CA MET A 96 -5.26 -2.28 3.53
C MET A 96 -5.17 -0.90 2.89
N SER A 97 -5.35 -0.80 1.58
CA SER A 97 -5.32 0.48 0.87
C SER A 97 -6.36 1.47 1.41
N ILE A 98 -7.59 0.97 1.64
CA ILE A 98 -8.66 1.76 2.28
C ILE A 98 -8.31 2.12 3.72
N LEU A 99 -7.79 1.16 4.51
CA LEU A 99 -7.44 1.39 5.91
C LEU A 99 -6.35 2.47 6.05
N PHE A 100 -5.32 2.40 5.21
CA PHE A 100 -4.23 3.38 5.22
C PHE A 100 -4.71 4.75 4.76
N SER A 101 -5.53 4.82 3.71
CA SER A 101 -6.14 6.07 3.27
C SER A 101 -6.97 6.71 4.38
N LYS A 102 -7.86 5.93 5.02
CA LYS A 102 -8.67 6.41 6.17
C LYS A 102 -7.79 6.89 7.33
N LYS A 103 -6.72 6.15 7.64
CA LYS A 103 -5.79 6.52 8.71
C LYS A 103 -5.05 7.81 8.40
N LEU A 104 -4.60 8.00 7.16
CA LEU A 104 -3.96 9.22 6.70
C LEU A 104 -4.93 10.41 6.78
N PHE A 105 -6.15 10.28 6.24
CA PHE A 105 -7.15 11.34 6.32
C PHE A 105 -7.50 11.71 7.77
N LYS A 106 -7.64 10.72 8.66
CA LYS A 106 -7.86 10.96 10.09
C LYS A 106 -6.69 11.71 10.73
N PHE A 107 -5.45 11.37 10.36
CA PHE A 107 -4.25 12.05 10.82
C PHE A 107 -4.18 13.51 10.33
N LEU A 108 -4.40 13.74 9.03
CA LEU A 108 -4.38 15.08 8.43
C LEU A 108 -5.50 15.97 8.97
N SER A 109 -6.67 15.39 9.26
CA SER A 109 -7.78 16.10 9.88
C SER A 109 -7.59 16.33 11.40
N PHE A 110 -6.45 15.97 11.99
CA PHE A 110 -6.23 15.99 13.44
C PHE A 110 -7.36 15.30 14.25
N GLY A 111 -7.99 14.27 13.66
CA GLY A 111 -9.10 13.56 14.28
C GLY A 111 -10.45 14.30 14.31
N VAL A 112 -10.56 15.47 13.67
CA VAL A 112 -11.80 16.27 13.65
C VAL A 112 -12.89 15.65 12.74
N LEU A 113 -12.55 15.10 11.57
CA LEU A 113 -13.52 14.60 10.58
C LEU A 113 -13.97 13.14 10.78
N PHE A 114 -13.30 12.36 11.63
CA PHE A 114 -13.61 10.92 11.80
C PHE A 114 -13.62 10.54 13.28
N LYS A 115 -14.57 11.15 14.00
CA LYS A 115 -14.87 10.86 15.40
C LYS A 115 -16.05 9.89 15.46
N ASP A 116 -15.79 8.64 15.06
CA ASP A 116 -16.64 7.46 15.30
C ASP A 116 -15.73 6.26 15.61
#